data_AF-A0A1A6FZT9-F1
#
_entry.id   AF-A0A1A6FZT9-F1
#
_cell.length_a   1.000
_cell.length_b   1.000
_cell.length_c   1.000
_cell.angle_alpha   90.00
_cell.angle_beta   90.00
_cell.angle_gamma   90.00
#
_symmetry.space_group_name_H-M   'P 1'
#
loop_
_entity.id
_entity.type
_entity.pdbx_description
1 polymer ?
#
loop_
_entity_poly.entity_id
_entity_poly.type
_entity_poly.pdbx_seq_one_letter_code
_entity_poly.pdbx_strand_id
1 'polypeptide(L)'
;LCEALLSYLDFSDKKADTAIGLLTDLTLEERFQVWFRDNLLGVLPALTGVLTWAMEMSQKCMSLLNSQDGGILTRAAGVLSRTLSSSITIVEEALRAGVVKKMIKFLRVGGQTASRYAIKTLAVCTNSYHPAREEVMRLDKKFNIFITLLDSEDEILVGNAALCLGNCMEVPSAASSLLKTDIVQVLLKLAGGDSQKTAVQLNAGIALGKLCTAEPRLALLFRISRVPGQGEYLKSRKQRLVGPPTQLAATV
;
A
#
# COMPACT_ATOMS: atom_id res chain seq x y z
N LEU A 1 -15.57 -4.12 30.21
CA LEU A 1 -15.45 -4.03 28.73
C LEU A 1 -14.19 -4.73 28.24
N CYS A 2 -12.99 -4.33 28.68
CA CYS A 2 -11.72 -4.94 28.25
C CYS A 2 -11.65 -6.45 28.48
N GLU A 3 -12.01 -6.94 29.67
CA GLU A 3 -12.07 -8.38 29.97
C GLU A 3 -13.03 -9.14 29.04
N ALA A 4 -14.17 -8.54 28.71
CA ALA A 4 -15.11 -9.13 27.76
C ALA A 4 -14.50 -9.18 26.34
N LEU A 5 -13.86 -8.10 25.87
CA LEU A 5 -13.16 -8.08 24.58
C LEU A 5 -12.04 -9.14 24.53
N LEU A 6 -11.33 -9.33 25.64
CA LEU A 6 -10.27 -10.34 25.76
C LEU A 6 -10.81 -11.76 25.71
N SER A 7 -11.96 -12.03 26.34
CA SER A 7 -12.61 -13.34 26.22
C SER A 7 -12.96 -13.68 24.77
N TYR A 8 -13.21 -12.67 23.92
CA TYR A 8 -13.44 -12.90 22.49
C TYR A 8 -12.17 -13.28 21.71
N LEU A 9 -10.97 -13.05 22.26
CA LEU A 9 -9.70 -13.41 21.62
C LEU A 9 -9.41 -14.91 21.65
N ASP A 10 -10.02 -15.64 22.59
CA ASP A 10 -9.89 -17.10 22.66
C ASP A 10 -10.68 -17.83 21.54
N PHE A 11 -11.49 -17.08 20.78
CA PHE A 11 -12.27 -17.61 19.66
C PHE A 11 -11.60 -17.29 18.32
N SER A 12 -11.76 -18.16 17.33
CA SER A 12 -11.16 -17.98 16.00
C SER A 12 -12.13 -17.38 14.97
N ASP A 13 -13.05 -16.51 15.40
CA ASP A 13 -14.14 -15.97 14.57
C ASP A 13 -14.00 -14.46 14.28
N LYS A 14 -14.96 -13.89 13.53
CA LYS A 14 -14.97 -12.44 13.20
C LYS A 14 -15.06 -11.53 14.44
N LYS A 15 -15.50 -12.05 15.59
CA LYS A 15 -15.60 -11.27 16.82
C LYS A 15 -14.21 -11.05 17.41
N ALA A 16 -13.31 -12.03 17.28
CA ALA A 16 -11.90 -11.86 17.64
C ALA A 16 -11.25 -10.73 16.83
N ASP A 17 -11.42 -10.73 15.49
CA ASP A 17 -10.91 -9.64 14.64
C ASP A 17 -11.43 -8.26 15.07
N THR A 18 -12.73 -8.18 15.40
CA THR A 18 -13.36 -6.94 15.87
C THR A 18 -12.84 -6.54 17.25
N ALA A 19 -12.69 -7.49 18.16
CA ALA A 19 -12.17 -7.27 19.50
C ALA A 19 -10.71 -6.79 19.47
N ILE A 20 -9.87 -7.37 18.61
CA ILE A 20 -8.48 -6.89 18.40
C ILE A 20 -8.48 -5.47 17.84
N GLY A 21 -9.35 -5.16 16.87
CA GLY A 21 -9.47 -3.80 16.34
C GLY A 21 -9.80 -2.78 17.43
N LEU A 22 -10.83 -3.06 18.23
CA LEU A 22 -11.23 -2.21 19.35
C LEU A 22 -10.15 -2.10 20.43
N LEU A 23 -9.47 -3.21 20.77
CA LEU A 23 -8.35 -3.18 21.71
C LEU A 23 -7.18 -2.35 21.16
N THR A 24 -6.94 -2.39 19.85
CA THR A 24 -5.91 -1.58 19.17
C THR A 24 -6.24 -0.10 19.28
N ASP A 25 -7.48 0.29 19.01
CA ASP A 25 -7.92 1.69 19.16
C ASP A 25 -7.79 2.17 20.62
N LEU A 26 -8.14 1.31 21.57
CA LEU A 26 -8.00 1.59 23.01
C LEU A 26 -6.55 1.73 23.47
N THR A 27 -5.54 1.22 22.72
CA THR A 27 -4.12 1.42 23.09
C THR A 27 -3.71 2.89 23.12
N LEU A 28 -4.48 3.77 22.47
CA LEU A 28 -4.25 5.21 22.50
C LEU A 28 -4.71 5.86 23.83
N GLU A 29 -5.53 5.18 24.63
CA GLU A 29 -6.00 5.68 25.91
C GLU A 29 -5.04 5.32 27.07
N GLU A 30 -4.55 6.34 27.78
CA GLU A 30 -3.61 6.16 28.90
C GLU A 30 -4.16 5.22 30.00
N ARG A 31 -5.46 5.30 30.29
CA ARG A 31 -6.12 4.41 31.27
C ARG A 31 -6.09 2.96 30.83
N PHE A 32 -6.26 2.68 29.54
CA PHE A 32 -6.14 1.33 29.00
C PHE A 32 -4.70 0.84 29.07
N GLN A 33 -3.71 1.70 28.79
CA GLN A 33 -2.29 1.33 28.89
C GLN A 33 -1.90 0.93 30.32
N VAL A 34 -2.35 1.67 31.34
CA VAL A 34 -2.14 1.32 32.75
C VAL A 34 -2.81 -0.01 33.07
N TRP A 35 -4.09 -0.15 32.73
CA TRP A 35 -4.84 -1.39 32.96
C TRP A 35 -4.19 -2.60 32.27
N PHE A 36 -3.77 -2.45 31.01
CA PHE A 36 -3.13 -3.50 30.22
C PHE A 36 -1.79 -3.92 30.82
N ARG A 37 -1.01 -2.97 31.35
CA ARG A 37 0.25 -3.24 32.05
C ARG A 37 0.02 -4.08 33.31
N ASP A 38 -0.98 -3.71 34.11
CA ASP A 38 -1.29 -4.38 35.37
C ASP A 38 -1.91 -5.78 35.15
N ASN A 39 -2.54 -6.00 34.00
CA ASN A 39 -3.21 -7.27 33.65
C ASN A 39 -2.45 -8.08 32.58
N LEU A 40 -1.22 -7.70 32.26
CA LEU A 40 -0.45 -8.27 31.15
C LEU A 40 -0.32 -9.79 31.23
N LEU A 41 -0.05 -10.32 32.42
CA LEU A 41 0.12 -11.76 32.65
C LEU A 41 -1.17 -12.56 32.38
N GLY A 42 -2.34 -11.98 32.66
CA GLY A 42 -3.64 -12.62 32.39
C GLY A 42 -4.03 -12.58 30.90
N VAL A 43 -3.55 -11.57 30.17
CA VAL A 43 -3.88 -11.35 28.76
C VAL A 43 -2.91 -12.05 27.80
N LEU A 44 -1.67 -12.28 28.25
CA LEU A 44 -0.61 -12.86 27.43
C LEU A 44 -0.98 -14.22 26.80
N PRO A 45 -1.65 -15.17 27.50
CA PRO A 45 -2.05 -16.44 26.89
C PRO A 45 -3.01 -16.27 25.71
N ALA A 46 -4.00 -15.39 25.83
CA ALA A 46 -4.98 -15.13 24.77
C ALA A 46 -4.29 -14.51 23.53
N LEU A 47 -3.43 -13.50 23.73
CA LEU A 47 -2.67 -12.89 22.63
C LEU A 47 -1.71 -13.88 21.97
N THR A 48 -1.06 -14.73 22.75
CA THR A 48 -0.17 -15.78 22.23
C THR A 48 -0.95 -16.81 21.44
N GLY A 49 -2.15 -17.20 21.89
CA GLY A 49 -3.06 -18.09 21.19
C GLY A 49 -3.47 -17.53 19.82
N VAL A 50 -3.87 -16.26 19.76
CA VAL A 50 -4.21 -15.57 18.51
C VAL A 50 -3.04 -15.56 17.52
N LEU A 51 -1.84 -15.22 17.98
CA LEU A 51 -0.65 -15.19 17.12
C LEU A 51 -0.25 -16.58 16.61
N THR A 52 -0.34 -17.59 17.48
CA THR A 52 -0.05 -18.99 17.12
C THR A 52 -1.03 -19.49 16.06
N TRP A 53 -2.32 -19.23 16.26
CA TRP A 53 -3.37 -19.56 15.28
C TRP A 53 -3.14 -18.84 13.95
N ALA A 54 -2.83 -17.55 13.98
CA ALA A 54 -2.57 -16.77 12.77
C ALA A 54 -1.38 -17.34 11.98
N MET A 55 -0.32 -17.79 12.68
CA MET A 55 0.84 -18.41 12.07
C MET A 55 0.48 -19.76 11.41
N GLU A 56 -0.17 -20.67 12.14
CA GLU A 56 -0.57 -21.97 11.60
C GLU A 56 -1.52 -21.85 10.39
N MET A 57 -2.50 -20.96 10.48
CA MET A 57 -3.46 -20.74 9.40
C MET A 57 -2.79 -20.13 8.18
N SER A 58 -1.84 -19.22 8.38
CA SER A 58 -1.07 -18.64 7.29
C SER A 58 -0.23 -19.70 6.59
N GLN A 59 0.48 -20.56 7.34
CA GLN A 59 1.28 -21.65 6.77
C GLN A 59 0.42 -22.63 5.96
N LYS A 60 -0.73 -23.04 6.49
CA LYS A 60 -1.70 -23.88 5.76
C LYS A 60 -2.16 -23.19 4.47
N CYS A 61 -2.50 -21.90 4.52
CA CYS A 61 -2.95 -21.16 3.34
C CYS A 61 -1.84 -20.97 2.30
N MET A 62 -0.59 -20.76 2.72
CA MET A 62 0.57 -20.69 1.82
C MET A 62 0.74 -21.99 1.03
N SER A 63 0.55 -23.15 1.67
CA SER A 63 0.56 -24.45 0.99
C SER A 63 -0.60 -24.57 -0.02
N LEU A 64 -1.81 -24.19 0.40
CA LEU A 64 -3.02 -24.23 -0.45
C LEU A 64 -2.95 -23.31 -1.67
N LEU A 65 -2.12 -22.26 -1.64
CA LEU A 65 -1.87 -21.43 -2.81
C LEU A 65 -1.16 -22.17 -3.96
N ASN A 66 -0.77 -23.43 -3.79
CA ASN A 66 -0.30 -24.34 -4.85
C ASN A 66 -1.42 -25.20 -5.47
N SER A 67 -2.66 -25.09 -4.99
CA SER A 67 -3.80 -25.82 -5.54
C SER A 67 -4.08 -25.48 -7.01
N GLN A 68 -4.65 -26.44 -7.75
CA GLN A 68 -5.19 -26.22 -9.09
C GLN A 68 -6.62 -25.64 -9.06
N ASP A 69 -7.30 -25.71 -7.91
CA ASP A 69 -8.66 -25.19 -7.72
C ASP A 69 -8.65 -23.68 -7.44
N GLY A 70 -9.20 -22.89 -8.37
CA GLY A 70 -9.27 -21.43 -8.26
C GLY A 70 -10.07 -20.90 -7.06
N GLY A 71 -11.07 -21.66 -6.60
CA GLY A 71 -11.83 -21.35 -5.40
C GLY A 71 -11.01 -21.53 -4.13
N ILE A 72 -10.23 -22.61 -4.03
CA ILE A 72 -9.27 -22.83 -2.93
C ILE A 72 -8.23 -21.71 -2.91
N LEU A 73 -7.67 -21.37 -4.08
CA LEU A 73 -6.71 -20.30 -4.25
C LEU A 73 -7.24 -18.95 -3.72
N THR A 74 -8.48 -18.59 -4.10
CA THR A 74 -9.11 -17.34 -3.67
C THR A 74 -9.41 -17.32 -2.18
N ARG A 75 -9.90 -18.43 -1.61
CA ARG A 75 -10.15 -18.54 -0.17
C ARG A 75 -8.87 -18.45 0.66
N ALA A 76 -7.80 -19.12 0.23
CA ALA A 76 -6.49 -19.07 0.89
C ALA A 76 -5.91 -17.65 0.86
N ALA A 77 -5.97 -16.95 -0.28
CA ALA A 77 -5.57 -15.55 -0.37
C ALA A 77 -6.42 -14.65 0.55
N GLY A 78 -7.72 -14.95 0.67
CA GLY A 78 -8.61 -14.24 1.59
C GLY A 78 -8.14 -14.34 3.03
N VAL A 79 -7.81 -15.54 3.51
CA VAL A 79 -7.28 -15.74 4.88
C VAL A 79 -5.96 -14.98 5.06
N LEU A 80 -5.01 -15.14 4.13
CA LEU A 80 -3.71 -14.47 4.20
C LEU A 80 -3.83 -12.94 4.23
N SER A 81 -4.78 -12.36 3.48
CA SER A 81 -5.04 -10.92 3.47
C SER A 81 -5.48 -10.34 4.82
N ARG A 82 -5.78 -11.19 5.81
CA ARG A 82 -6.15 -10.82 7.19
C ARG A 82 -5.09 -11.23 8.21
N THR A 83 -4.49 -12.41 8.06
CA THR A 83 -3.55 -12.95 9.06
C THR A 83 -2.13 -12.42 8.91
N LEU A 84 -1.73 -11.95 7.72
CA LEU A 84 -0.35 -11.51 7.50
C LEU A 84 0.04 -10.27 8.32
N SER A 85 -0.90 -9.38 8.62
CA SER A 85 -0.61 -8.18 9.42
C SER A 85 -0.36 -8.47 10.90
N SER A 86 -0.62 -9.70 11.36
CA SER A 86 -0.48 -10.08 12.78
C SER A 86 0.98 -10.14 13.23
N SER A 87 1.93 -10.43 12.35
CA SER A 87 3.36 -10.45 12.68
C SER A 87 4.25 -10.37 11.45
N ILE A 88 5.38 -9.67 11.58
CA ILE A 88 6.42 -9.60 10.54
C ILE A 88 6.95 -10.99 10.17
N THR A 89 7.06 -11.92 11.13
CA THR A 89 7.54 -13.30 10.88
C THR A 89 6.65 -14.01 9.85
N ILE A 90 5.34 -13.80 9.90
CA ILE A 90 4.40 -14.40 8.95
C ILE A 90 4.60 -13.78 7.56
N VAL A 91 4.87 -12.48 7.47
CA VAL A 91 5.18 -11.79 6.20
C VAL A 91 6.47 -12.32 5.58
N GLU A 92 7.51 -12.56 6.39
CA GLU A 92 8.78 -13.14 5.93
C GLU A 92 8.59 -14.56 5.38
N GLU A 93 7.85 -15.41 6.09
CA GLU A 93 7.50 -16.75 5.62
C GLU A 93 6.67 -16.70 4.34
N ALA A 94 5.71 -15.77 4.24
CA ALA A 94 4.91 -15.58 3.05
C ALA A 94 5.76 -15.19 1.83
N LEU A 95 6.75 -14.31 2.01
CA LEU A 95 7.69 -13.99 0.94
C LEU A 95 8.49 -15.22 0.51
N ARG A 96 9.03 -15.98 1.47
CA ARG A 96 9.79 -17.22 1.20
C ARG A 96 8.95 -18.26 0.47
N ALA A 97 7.66 -18.37 0.80
CA ALA A 97 6.69 -19.24 0.14
C ALA A 97 6.23 -18.73 -1.25
N GLY A 98 6.72 -17.57 -1.70
CA GLY A 98 6.39 -17.00 -3.01
C GLY A 98 5.00 -16.39 -3.09
N VAL A 99 4.40 -15.99 -1.95
CA VAL A 99 3.05 -15.40 -1.89
C VAL A 99 2.98 -14.14 -2.76
N VAL A 100 3.97 -13.24 -2.70
CA VAL A 100 4.01 -12.01 -3.51
C VAL A 100 3.88 -12.31 -5.01
N LYS A 101 4.66 -13.28 -5.51
CA LYS A 101 4.59 -13.73 -6.91
C LYS A 101 3.20 -14.23 -7.30
N LYS A 102 2.55 -14.98 -6.41
CA LYS A 102 1.20 -15.50 -6.64
C LYS A 102 0.15 -14.39 -6.62
N MET A 103 0.25 -13.42 -5.72
CA MET A 103 -0.66 -12.27 -5.68
C MET A 103 -0.54 -11.40 -6.93
N ILE A 104 0.68 -11.16 -7.43
CA ILE A 104 0.87 -10.50 -8.74
C ILE A 104 0.21 -11.29 -9.86
N LYS A 105 0.30 -12.63 -9.84
CA LYS A 105 -0.41 -13.49 -10.82
C LYS A 105 -1.94 -13.33 -10.72
N PHE A 106 -2.50 -13.26 -9.51
CA PHE A 106 -3.94 -13.06 -9.32
C PHE A 106 -4.38 -11.72 -9.90
N LEU A 107 -3.62 -10.65 -9.66
CA LEU A 107 -3.93 -9.33 -10.23
C LEU A 107 -3.86 -9.29 -11.76
N ARG A 108 -2.95 -10.08 -12.37
CA ARG A 108 -2.88 -10.20 -13.84
C ARG A 108 -4.05 -10.98 -14.43
N VAL A 109 -4.50 -12.04 -13.75
CA VAL A 109 -5.65 -12.83 -14.20
C VAL A 109 -6.95 -12.06 -13.99
N GLY A 110 -7.03 -11.29 -12.89
CA GLY A 110 -8.20 -10.52 -12.51
C GLY A 110 -9.22 -11.33 -11.72
N GLY A 111 -10.44 -10.80 -11.62
CA GLY A 111 -11.52 -11.32 -10.78
C GLY A 111 -11.69 -10.50 -9.50
N GLN A 112 -12.90 -10.01 -9.26
CA GLN A 112 -13.18 -8.98 -8.24
C GLN A 112 -12.67 -9.39 -6.84
N THR A 113 -13.08 -10.56 -6.35
CA THR A 113 -12.72 -11.03 -5.00
C THR A 113 -11.23 -11.38 -4.89
N ALA A 114 -10.70 -12.07 -5.89
CA ALA A 114 -9.29 -12.48 -5.90
C ALA A 114 -8.36 -11.26 -5.94
N SER A 115 -8.68 -10.24 -6.75
CA SER A 115 -7.92 -9.00 -6.83
C SER A 115 -7.92 -8.23 -5.52
N ARG A 116 -9.07 -8.14 -4.82
CA ARG A 116 -9.16 -7.49 -3.50
C ARG A 116 -8.25 -8.15 -2.47
N TYR A 117 -8.26 -9.49 -2.40
CA TYR A 117 -7.38 -10.22 -1.49
C TYR A 117 -5.91 -10.09 -1.88
N ALA A 118 -5.61 -10.15 -3.17
CA ALA A 118 -4.25 -10.04 -3.67
C ALA A 118 -3.64 -8.67 -3.37
N ILE A 119 -4.34 -7.58 -3.68
CA ILE A 119 -3.81 -6.23 -3.45
C ILE A 119 -3.67 -5.91 -1.96
N LYS A 120 -4.62 -6.35 -1.12
CA LYS A 120 -4.53 -6.18 0.33
C LYS A 120 -3.32 -6.94 0.90
N THR A 121 -3.10 -8.17 0.42
CA THR A 121 -1.93 -8.98 0.80
C THR A 121 -0.63 -8.27 0.41
N LEU A 122 -0.52 -7.74 -0.81
CA LEU A 122 0.66 -7.01 -1.26
C LEU A 122 0.88 -5.71 -0.48
N ALA A 123 -0.17 -4.97 -0.17
CA ALA A 123 -0.09 -3.77 0.64
C ALA A 123 0.47 -4.08 2.04
N VAL A 124 0.01 -5.15 2.69
CA VAL A 124 0.55 -5.61 3.99
C VAL A 124 2.02 -6.00 3.86
N CYS A 125 2.37 -6.84 2.90
CA CYS A 125 3.76 -7.30 2.75
C CYS A 125 4.73 -6.15 2.48
N THR A 126 4.35 -5.24 1.58
CA THR A 126 5.21 -4.09 1.22
C THR A 126 5.26 -3.03 2.32
N ASN A 127 4.23 -2.91 3.16
CA ASN A 127 4.26 -1.98 4.28
C ASN A 127 5.33 -2.38 5.31
N SER A 128 5.35 -3.67 5.66
CA SER A 128 6.13 -4.15 6.80
C SER A 128 7.50 -4.73 6.44
N TYR A 129 7.76 -5.06 5.16
CA TYR A 129 8.99 -5.78 4.80
C TYR A 129 9.63 -5.28 3.50
N HIS A 130 10.89 -4.83 3.60
CA HIS A 130 11.60 -4.25 2.45
C HIS A 130 11.82 -5.24 1.28
N PRO A 131 12.25 -6.50 1.50
CA PRO A 131 12.41 -7.47 0.41
C PRO A 131 11.12 -7.77 -0.36
N ALA A 132 9.95 -7.59 0.26
CA ALA A 132 8.68 -7.72 -0.46
C ALA A 132 8.48 -6.60 -1.49
N ARG A 133 8.97 -5.39 -1.22
CA ARG A 133 8.94 -4.25 -2.14
C ARG A 133 9.83 -4.49 -3.35
N GLU A 134 11.04 -5.00 -3.10
CA GLU A 134 11.97 -5.38 -4.16
C GLU A 134 11.37 -6.46 -5.06
N GLU A 135 10.74 -7.48 -4.47
CA GLU A 135 10.09 -8.56 -5.22
C GLU A 135 8.91 -8.03 -6.07
N VAL A 136 8.09 -7.12 -5.55
CA VAL A 136 7.03 -6.46 -6.34
C VAL A 136 7.63 -5.70 -7.53
N MET A 137 8.65 -4.87 -7.29
CA MET A 137 9.32 -4.12 -8.36
C MET A 137 9.96 -5.07 -9.38
N ARG A 138 10.52 -6.20 -8.95
CA ARG A 138 11.09 -7.21 -9.86
C ARG A 138 10.04 -7.85 -10.76
N LEU A 139 8.85 -8.12 -10.22
CA LEU A 139 7.74 -8.77 -10.92
C LEU A 139 6.93 -7.81 -11.80
N ASP A 140 6.91 -6.52 -11.48
CA ASP A 140 6.24 -5.47 -12.24
C ASP A 140 7.09 -4.18 -12.28
N LYS A 141 8.17 -4.23 -13.06
CA LYS A 141 9.22 -3.18 -13.12
C LYS A 141 8.71 -1.77 -13.44
N LYS A 142 7.60 -1.67 -14.16
CA LYS A 142 6.98 -0.38 -14.52
C LYS A 142 5.72 -0.10 -13.70
N PHE A 143 5.37 -0.99 -12.77
CA PHE A 143 4.15 -0.94 -11.99
C PHE A 143 2.86 -0.83 -12.83
N ASN A 144 2.86 -1.41 -14.03
CA ASN A 144 1.73 -1.30 -14.96
C ASN A 144 0.44 -1.87 -14.35
N ILE A 145 0.55 -2.95 -13.57
CA ILE A 145 -0.58 -3.57 -12.88
C ILE A 145 -1.17 -2.59 -11.89
N PHE A 146 -0.32 -1.95 -11.08
CA PHE A 146 -0.77 -1.02 -10.05
C PHE A 146 -1.34 0.26 -10.64
N ILE A 147 -0.72 0.81 -11.69
CA ILE A 147 -1.26 1.97 -12.41
C ILE A 147 -2.65 1.65 -12.96
N THR A 148 -2.85 0.45 -13.52
CA THR A 148 -4.18 0.00 -13.97
C THR A 148 -5.19 -0.09 -12.81
N LEU A 149 -4.77 -0.61 -11.66
CA LEU A 149 -5.64 -0.71 -10.47
C LEU A 149 -6.04 0.65 -9.89
N LEU A 150 -5.24 1.70 -10.10
CA LEU A 150 -5.56 3.06 -9.64
C LEU A 150 -6.74 3.69 -10.42
N ASP A 151 -7.06 3.17 -11.61
CA ASP A 151 -8.20 3.63 -12.43
C ASP A 151 -9.50 2.84 -12.14
N SER A 152 -9.45 1.89 -11.19
CA SER A 152 -10.61 1.10 -10.79
C SER A 152 -11.66 1.93 -10.04
N GLU A 153 -12.94 1.59 -10.20
CA GLU A 153 -14.01 2.15 -9.34
C GLU A 153 -14.00 1.56 -7.92
N ASP A 154 -13.42 0.37 -7.77
CA ASP A 154 -13.29 -0.34 -6.50
C ASP A 154 -12.27 0.32 -5.57
N GLU A 155 -12.75 1.03 -4.55
CA GLU A 155 -11.92 1.77 -3.60
C GLU A 155 -10.93 0.89 -2.83
N ILE A 156 -11.27 -0.39 -2.62
CA ILE A 156 -10.35 -1.34 -1.98
C ILE A 156 -9.14 -1.56 -2.89
N LEU A 157 -9.37 -1.70 -4.20
CA LEU A 157 -8.28 -1.86 -5.17
C LEU A 157 -7.44 -0.60 -5.25
N VAL A 158 -8.07 0.56 -5.44
CA VAL A 158 -7.36 1.84 -5.60
C VAL A 158 -6.55 2.19 -4.37
N GLY A 159 -7.15 2.14 -3.18
CA GLY A 159 -6.50 2.52 -1.93
C GLY A 159 -5.31 1.61 -1.60
N ASN A 160 -5.46 0.29 -1.75
CA ASN A 160 -4.35 -0.63 -1.49
C ASN A 160 -3.27 -0.59 -2.59
N ALA A 161 -3.65 -0.34 -3.85
CA ALA A 161 -2.68 -0.14 -4.92
C ALA A 161 -1.83 1.11 -4.69
N ALA A 162 -2.44 2.22 -4.29
CA ALA A 162 -1.73 3.44 -3.93
C ALA A 162 -0.75 3.21 -2.76
N LEU A 163 -1.20 2.54 -1.69
CA LEU A 163 -0.34 2.22 -0.55
C LEU A 163 0.84 1.32 -0.95
N CYS A 164 0.58 0.25 -1.70
CA CYS A 164 1.60 -0.68 -2.16
C CYS A 164 2.62 0.02 -3.07
N LEU A 165 2.16 0.86 -4.01
CA LEU A 165 3.02 1.70 -4.86
C LEU A 165 3.90 2.64 -4.04
N GLY A 166 3.30 3.37 -3.09
CA GLY A 166 4.02 4.28 -2.21
C GLY A 166 5.14 3.58 -1.45
N ASN A 167 4.86 2.40 -0.89
CA ASN A 167 5.88 1.59 -0.21
C ASN A 167 7.01 1.16 -1.15
N CYS A 168 6.69 0.78 -2.39
CA CYS A 168 7.70 0.36 -3.37
C CYS A 168 8.61 1.49 -3.83
N MET A 169 8.22 2.76 -3.68
CA MET A 169 9.08 3.91 -4.02
C MET A 169 10.31 4.04 -3.12
N GLU A 170 10.34 3.34 -1.99
CA GLU A 170 11.53 3.24 -1.13
C GLU A 170 12.62 2.31 -1.71
N VAL A 171 12.30 1.55 -2.77
CA VAL A 171 13.27 0.74 -3.50
C VAL A 171 14.02 1.62 -4.51
N PRO A 172 15.36 1.56 -4.59
CA PRO A 172 16.12 2.35 -5.55
C PRO A 172 15.60 2.20 -6.99
N SER A 173 15.48 3.32 -7.71
CA SER A 173 14.97 3.41 -9.09
C SER A 173 13.47 3.13 -9.29
N ALA A 174 12.71 2.76 -8.26
CA ALA A 174 11.26 2.58 -8.38
C ALA A 174 10.55 3.90 -8.71
N ALA A 175 10.84 4.95 -7.94
CA ALA A 175 10.29 6.30 -8.14
C ALA A 175 10.64 6.85 -9.54
N SER A 176 11.91 6.77 -9.96
CA SER A 176 12.34 7.25 -11.28
C SER A 176 11.69 6.50 -12.45
N SER A 177 11.32 5.23 -12.24
CA SER A 177 10.58 4.45 -13.25
C SER A 177 9.13 4.94 -13.36
N LEU A 178 8.51 5.26 -12.23
CA LEU A 178 7.15 5.80 -12.13
C LEU A 178 7.04 7.22 -12.71
N LEU A 179 8.06 8.08 -12.58
CA LEU A 179 8.03 9.44 -13.17
C LEU A 179 7.93 9.48 -14.70
N LYS A 180 8.12 8.35 -15.38
CA LYS A 180 7.92 8.22 -16.84
C LYS A 180 6.45 7.99 -17.21
N THR A 181 5.57 7.95 -16.23
CA THR A 181 4.13 7.72 -16.37
C THR A 181 3.35 8.93 -15.87
N ASP A 182 2.02 8.90 -15.97
CA ASP A 182 1.10 9.91 -15.45
C ASP A 182 0.80 9.77 -13.94
N ILE A 183 1.51 8.89 -13.23
CA ILE A 183 1.31 8.58 -11.81
C ILE A 183 1.18 9.81 -10.91
N VAL A 184 1.93 10.87 -11.18
CA VAL A 184 1.88 12.11 -10.39
C VAL A 184 0.48 12.73 -10.49
N GLN A 185 -0.09 12.79 -11.70
CA GLN A 185 -1.43 13.33 -11.95
C GLN A 185 -2.50 12.41 -11.36
N VAL A 186 -2.35 11.10 -11.54
CA VAL A 186 -3.27 10.09 -10.98
C VAL A 186 -3.34 10.21 -9.46
N LEU A 187 -2.19 10.23 -8.77
CA LEU A 187 -2.15 10.31 -7.32
C LEU A 187 -2.64 11.67 -6.80
N LEU A 188 -2.38 12.78 -7.49
CA LEU A 188 -2.93 14.10 -7.13
C LEU A 188 -4.46 14.11 -7.21
N LYS A 189 -5.03 13.54 -8.27
CA LYS A 189 -6.48 13.43 -8.44
C LYS A 189 -7.09 12.58 -7.32
N LEU A 190 -6.45 11.46 -6.97
CA LEU A 190 -6.93 10.59 -5.89
C LEU A 190 -6.80 11.24 -4.52
N ALA A 191 -5.68 11.91 -4.23
CA ALA A 191 -5.44 12.59 -2.95
C ALA A 191 -6.34 13.82 -2.75
N GLY A 192 -6.67 14.53 -3.82
CA GLY A 192 -7.58 15.69 -3.82
C GLY A 192 -9.01 15.37 -4.25
N GLY A 193 -9.40 14.10 -4.30
CA GLY A 193 -10.69 13.64 -4.80
C GLY A 193 -11.85 13.83 -3.82
N ASP A 194 -12.95 13.11 -4.02
CA ASP A 194 -14.15 13.13 -3.17
C ASP A 194 -13.84 12.78 -1.70
N SER A 195 -14.33 13.60 -0.77
CA SER A 195 -14.15 13.44 0.68
C SER A 195 -14.79 12.17 1.26
N GLN A 196 -15.70 11.51 0.53
CA GLN A 196 -16.23 10.21 0.94
C GLN A 196 -15.19 9.08 0.83
N LYS A 197 -14.14 9.25 0.00
CA LYS A 197 -13.10 8.24 -0.26
C LYS A 197 -11.86 8.41 0.63
N THR A 198 -12.07 8.55 1.93
CA THR A 198 -11.02 8.95 2.90
C THR A 198 -9.77 8.06 2.86
N ALA A 199 -9.94 6.73 2.80
CA ALA A 199 -8.82 5.79 2.75
C ALA A 199 -8.03 5.88 1.44
N VAL A 200 -8.70 6.10 0.32
CA VAL A 200 -8.05 6.27 -0.99
C VAL A 200 -7.27 7.58 -1.01
N GLN A 201 -7.86 8.67 -0.52
CA GLN A 201 -7.20 9.97 -0.42
C GLN A 201 -5.95 9.90 0.46
N LEU A 202 -6.07 9.29 1.64
CA LEU A 202 -4.96 9.14 2.58
C LEU A 202 -3.82 8.33 1.95
N ASN A 203 -4.12 7.17 1.38
CA ASN A 203 -3.10 6.30 0.79
C ASN A 203 -2.45 6.94 -0.45
N ALA A 204 -3.21 7.66 -1.27
CA ALA A 204 -2.66 8.42 -2.39
C ALA A 204 -1.77 9.58 -1.91
N GLY A 205 -2.17 10.27 -0.83
CA GLY A 205 -1.37 11.31 -0.20
C GLY A 205 -0.04 10.78 0.37
N ILE A 206 -0.07 9.62 1.03
CA ILE A 206 1.14 8.93 1.50
C ILE A 206 2.04 8.56 0.32
N ALA A 207 1.47 8.00 -0.74
CA ALA A 207 2.23 7.65 -1.94
C ALA A 207 2.88 8.88 -2.61
N LEU A 208 2.16 10.01 -2.72
CA LEU A 208 2.72 11.27 -3.20
C LEU A 208 3.85 11.79 -2.31
N GLY A 209 3.68 11.71 -1.00
CA GLY A 209 4.70 12.09 -0.03
C GLY A 209 5.98 11.28 -0.25
N LYS A 210 5.86 9.95 -0.32
CA LYS A 210 6.98 9.04 -0.58
C LYS A 210 7.63 9.29 -1.94
N LEU A 211 6.84 9.58 -2.97
CA LEU A 211 7.35 9.94 -4.29
C LEU A 211 8.16 11.24 -4.24
N CYS A 212 7.69 12.26 -3.52
CA CYS A 212 8.40 13.53 -3.35
C CYS A 212 9.69 13.36 -2.53
N THR A 213 9.69 12.46 -1.54
CA THR A 213 10.90 12.13 -0.78
C THR A 213 11.94 11.43 -1.64
N ALA A 214 11.52 10.49 -2.48
CA ALA A 214 12.41 9.76 -3.40
C ALA A 214 12.90 10.64 -4.55
N GLU A 215 12.09 11.61 -5.00
CA GLU A 215 12.38 12.51 -6.12
C GLU A 215 12.17 13.99 -5.71
N PRO A 216 13.12 14.59 -4.96
CA PRO A 216 12.96 15.93 -4.37
C PRO A 216 12.65 17.04 -5.37
N ARG A 217 13.01 16.86 -6.64
CA ARG A 217 12.71 17.81 -7.73
C ARG A 217 11.21 18.03 -7.92
N LEU A 218 10.38 17.02 -7.62
CA LEU A 218 8.92 17.16 -7.66
C LEU A 218 8.39 18.07 -6.55
N ALA A 219 8.97 18.02 -5.35
CA ALA A 219 8.56 18.88 -4.24
C ALA A 219 8.76 20.36 -4.58
N LEU A 220 9.83 20.69 -5.30
CA LEU A 220 10.05 22.05 -5.82
C LEU A 220 8.98 22.43 -6.85
N LEU A 221 8.62 21.52 -7.77
CA LEU A 221 7.57 21.76 -8.75
C LEU A 221 6.22 22.06 -8.09
N PHE A 222 5.85 21.30 -7.05
CA PHE A 222 4.61 21.55 -6.30
C PHE A 222 4.60 22.88 -5.55
N ARG A 223 5.75 23.28 -4.98
CA ARG A 223 5.89 24.59 -4.32
C ARG A 223 5.77 25.75 -5.31
N ILE A 224 6.36 25.63 -6.49
CA ILE A 224 6.29 26.66 -7.54
C ILE A 224 4.87 26.74 -8.12
N SER A 225 4.17 25.62 -8.24
CA SER A 225 2.79 25.55 -8.77
C SER A 225 1.73 26.11 -7.80
N ARG A 226 2.03 26.18 -6.50
CA ARG A 226 1.17 26.78 -5.46
C ARG A 226 1.37 28.28 -5.29
N VAL A 227 2.30 28.91 -6.00
CA VAL A 227 2.39 30.38 -6.05
C VAL A 227 1.36 30.87 -7.08
N PRO A 228 0.29 31.58 -6.68
CA PRO A 228 -0.63 32.18 -7.63
C PRO A 228 0.17 33.16 -8.51
N GLY A 229 0.16 32.97 -9.83
CA GLY A 229 0.68 33.96 -10.79
C GLY A 229 1.92 33.61 -11.62
N GLN A 230 2.48 32.39 -11.59
CA GLN A 230 3.63 32.05 -12.45
C GLN A 230 3.34 31.18 -13.70
N GLY A 231 2.09 30.75 -13.91
CA GLY A 231 1.68 30.05 -15.14
C GLY A 231 1.94 30.86 -16.43
N GLU A 232 1.97 32.18 -16.34
CA GLU A 232 2.29 33.09 -17.46
C GLU A 232 3.80 33.36 -17.63
N TYR A 233 4.58 33.21 -16.55
CA TYR A 233 6.01 33.50 -16.56
C TYR A 233 6.81 32.40 -17.31
N LEU A 234 6.37 31.14 -17.20
CA LEU A 234 6.98 30.00 -17.90
C LEU A 234 6.62 29.96 -19.40
N LYS A 235 5.41 30.41 -19.80
CA LYS A 235 5.06 30.62 -21.21
C LYS A 235 5.93 31.72 -21.84
N SER A 236 6.18 32.81 -21.11
CA SER A 236 7.02 33.94 -21.56
C SER A 236 8.52 33.61 -21.64
N ARG A 237 9.00 32.55 -20.99
CA ARG A 237 10.40 32.11 -21.05
C ARG A 237 10.66 31.12 -22.19
N LYS A 238 9.66 30.30 -22.55
CA LYS A 238 9.71 29.42 -23.73
C LYS A 238 9.72 30.20 -25.05
N GLN A 239 9.02 31.34 -25.13
CA GLN A 239 9.06 32.21 -26.31
C GLN A 239 10.36 33.02 -26.46
N ARG A 240 11.09 33.28 -25.37
CA ARG A 240 12.39 34.01 -25.41
C ARG A 240 13.61 33.15 -25.77
N LEU A 241 13.49 31.83 -25.72
CA LEU A 241 14.56 30.90 -26.10
C LEU A 241 14.50 30.45 -27.56
N VAL A 242 13.46 30.87 -28.29
CA VAL A 242 13.36 30.74 -29.75
C VAL A 242 13.50 32.13 -30.35
N GLY A 243 14.72 32.69 -30.30
CA GLY A 243 15.04 33.92 -31.01
C GLY A 243 15.00 33.71 -32.53
N PRO A 244 14.65 34.74 -33.32
CA PRO A 244 14.58 34.63 -34.77
C PRO A 244 15.98 34.39 -35.38
N PRO A 245 16.07 33.78 -36.58
CA PRO A 245 17.36 33.53 -37.23
C PRO A 245 18.08 34.85 -37.48
N THR A 246 19.31 34.94 -37.01
CA THR A 246 20.20 36.08 -37.24
C THR A 246 20.45 36.23 -38.75
N GLN A 247 19.94 37.29 -39.35
CA GLN A 247 20.38 37.71 -40.68
C GLN A 247 21.81 38.24 -40.55
N LEU A 248 22.79 37.52 -41.13
CA LEU A 248 24.12 38.08 -41.37
C LEU A 248 23.99 39.17 -42.43
N ALA A 249 24.21 40.41 -42.01
CA ALA A 249 24.49 41.53 -42.90
C ALA A 249 25.89 41.33 -43.50
N ALA A 250 25.95 41.26 -44.83
CA ALA A 250 27.18 41.41 -45.58
C ALA A 250 27.53 42.89 -45.67
N THR A 251 28.79 43.26 -45.39
CA THR A 251 29.33 44.54 -45.82
C THR A 251 30.83 44.45 -46.13
N VAL A 252 31.15 44.95 -47.33
CA VAL A 252 32.42 45.32 -47.96
C VAL A 252 33.31 44.20 -48.47
#